data_AF-A0A3P1S6I1-F1
#
_entry.id   AF-A0A3P1S6I1-F1
#
_cell.length_a   1.000
_cell.length_b   1.000
_cell.length_c   1.000
_cell.angle_alpha   90.00
_cell.angle_beta   90.00
_cell.angle_gamma   90.00
#
_symmetry.space_group_name_H-M   'P 1'
#
loop_
_entity.id
_entity.type
_entity.pdbx_description
1 polymer ?
#
loop_
_entity_poly.entity_id
_entity_poly.type
_entity_poly.pdbx_seq_one_letter_code
_entity_poly.pdbx_strand_id
1 'polypeptide(L)'
;MGNNSSVIVSGVVDIRNMIYTFRGKQVMVDSDLAALYKVETKVFNQAVKRNLNRFPESFRFQLNEEEFKNLRSQFATSSSNKHGGRRYLPYVFTERGIAMHSAVLKSDIAVEVSIKIMNSFVEMRKFLLSNQEMFARLDRMELKQL
;
A
#
# COMPACT_ATOMS: atom_id res chain seq x y z
N MET A 1 -32.03 11.85 18.98
CA MET A 1 -31.47 13.05 18.33
C MET A 1 -29.97 12.96 18.52
N GLY A 2 -29.20 12.51 17.54
CA GLY A 2 -29.03 13.15 16.24
C GLY A 2 -27.90 14.15 16.37
N ASN A 3 -26.65 13.69 16.18
CA ASN A 3 -25.55 14.54 15.72
C ASN A 3 -24.57 13.67 14.94
N ASN A 4 -25.02 13.37 13.72
CA ASN A 4 -24.15 13.13 12.57
C ASN A 4 -23.66 14.50 12.11
N SER A 5 -22.37 14.78 12.25
CA SER A 5 -21.65 15.88 11.58
C SER A 5 -20.16 15.58 11.71
N SER A 6 -19.60 14.80 10.78
CA SER A 6 -18.84 15.30 9.63
C SER A 6 -17.45 15.79 10.02
N VAL A 7 -16.43 15.00 9.72
CA VAL A 7 -15.06 15.51 9.54
C VAL A 7 -14.64 15.23 8.11
N ILE A 8 -14.56 16.33 7.37
CA ILE A 8 -13.98 16.49 6.05
C ILE A 8 -12.57 15.88 6.02
N VAL A 9 -12.24 15.12 4.97
CA VAL A 9 -10.85 15.04 4.52
C VAL A 9 -10.80 15.47 3.05
N SER A 10 -10.69 16.79 2.89
CA SER A 10 -10.32 17.46 1.66
C SER A 10 -8.85 17.16 1.35
N GLY A 11 -8.59 16.66 0.14
CA GLY A 11 -7.29 16.79 -0.54
C GLY A 11 -6.06 16.04 0.01
N VAL A 12 -6.14 15.31 1.12
CA VAL A 12 -5.02 14.50 1.63
C VAL A 12 -5.21 13.06 1.21
N VAL A 13 -4.27 12.52 0.43
CA VAL A 13 -4.21 11.10 0.10
C VAL A 13 -4.05 10.31 1.40
N ASP A 14 -5.06 9.52 1.77
CA ASP A 14 -4.98 8.65 2.93
C ASP A 14 -4.09 7.44 2.61
N ILE A 15 -2.93 7.37 3.26
CA ILE A 15 -1.94 6.30 3.08
C ILE A 15 -2.55 4.93 3.36
N ARG A 16 -3.56 4.83 4.26
CA ARG A 16 -4.22 3.56 4.60
C ARG A 16 -4.90 2.94 3.38
N ASN A 17 -5.41 3.76 2.46
CA ASN A 17 -6.05 3.29 1.22
C ASN A 17 -5.04 2.77 0.18
N MET A 18 -3.75 2.98 0.41
CA MET A 18 -2.64 2.49 -0.42
C MET A 18 -1.97 1.24 0.17
N ILE A 19 -2.51 0.70 1.26
CA ILE A 19 -2.01 -0.52 1.91
C ILE A 19 -2.91 -1.69 1.52
N TYR A 20 -2.34 -2.63 0.76
CA TYR A 20 -3.02 -3.82 0.26
C TYR A 20 -2.52 -5.07 0.99
N THR A 21 -3.28 -6.15 0.91
CA THR A 21 -2.84 -7.46 1.40
C THR A 21 -2.58 -8.40 0.22
N PHE A 22 -1.31 -8.79 0.03
CA PHE A 22 -0.90 -9.79 -0.94
C PHE A 22 -0.03 -10.85 -0.26
N ARG A 23 -0.31 -12.13 -0.53
CA ARG A 23 0.42 -13.27 0.07
C ARG A 23 0.51 -13.19 1.60
N GLY A 24 -0.57 -12.73 2.25
CA GLY A 24 -0.64 -12.55 3.71
C GLY A 24 0.20 -11.39 4.26
N LYS A 25 0.73 -10.50 3.41
CA LYS A 25 1.55 -9.36 3.81
C LYS A 25 0.86 -8.05 3.46
N GLN A 26 0.88 -7.10 4.40
CA GLN A 26 0.53 -5.71 4.12
C GLN A 26 1.64 -5.05 3.29
N VAL A 27 1.28 -4.51 2.12
CA VAL A 27 2.22 -3.98 1.15
C VAL A 27 1.68 -2.72 0.47
N MET A 28 2.58 -1.88 -0.04
CA MET A 28 2.25 -0.74 -0.89
C MET A 28 2.82 -0.94 -2.30
N VAL A 29 2.11 -0.43 -3.31
CA VAL A 29 2.52 -0.52 -4.72
C VAL A 29 3.59 0.53 -5.03
N ASP A 30 4.55 0.21 -5.89
CA ASP A 30 5.63 1.14 -6.27
C ASP A 30 5.14 2.47 -6.84
N SER A 31 4.03 2.49 -7.58
CA SER A 31 3.42 3.71 -8.11
C SER A 31 2.87 4.61 -7.01
N ASP A 32 2.25 4.01 -5.99
CA ASP A 32 1.69 4.73 -4.85
C ASP A 32 2.82 5.32 -4.01
N LEU A 33 3.86 4.52 -3.73
CA LEU A 33 5.06 4.99 -3.04
C LEU A 33 5.77 6.10 -3.80
N ALA A 34 5.96 5.93 -5.12
CA ALA A 34 6.59 6.95 -5.94
C ALA A 34 5.79 8.26 -5.94
N ALA A 35 4.47 8.20 -6.04
CA ALA A 35 3.59 9.36 -5.95
C ALA A 35 3.70 10.06 -4.58
N LEU A 36 3.68 9.30 -3.48
CA LEU A 36 3.85 9.84 -2.13
C LEU A 36 5.22 10.52 -1.96
N TYR A 37 6.29 9.92 -2.49
CA TYR A 37 7.63 10.48 -2.48
C TYR A 37 7.85 11.60 -3.51
N LYS A 38 6.85 11.92 -4.32
CA LYS A 38 6.91 12.92 -5.40
C LYS A 38 8.02 12.64 -6.41
N VAL A 39 8.20 11.38 -6.79
CA VAL A 39 9.14 10.92 -7.82
C VAL A 39 8.44 10.07 -8.86
N GLU A 40 9.03 9.92 -10.04
CA GLU A 40 8.52 8.96 -11.02
C GLU A 40 8.71 7.52 -10.55
N THR A 41 7.74 6.65 -10.83
CA THR A 41 7.81 5.21 -10.53
C THR A 41 9.06 4.54 -11.13
N LYS A 42 9.52 5.02 -12.29
CA LYS A 42 10.76 4.55 -12.92
C LYS A 42 11.99 4.91 -12.08
N VAL A 43 12.08 6.16 -11.62
CA VAL A 43 13.18 6.65 -10.77
C VAL A 43 13.19 5.91 -9.43
N PHE A 44 12.01 5.72 -8.83
CA PHE A 44 11.82 4.95 -7.62
C PHE A 44 12.36 3.52 -7.74
N ASN A 45 11.92 2.80 -8.78
CA ASN A 45 12.39 1.43 -9.03
C ASN A 45 13.87 1.36 -9.41
N GLN A 46 14.42 2.38 -10.07
CA GLN A 46 15.84 2.44 -10.37
C GLN A 46 16.69 2.58 -9.08
N ALA A 47 16.22 3.36 -8.10
CA ALA A 47 16.88 3.48 -6.80
C ALA A 47 16.95 2.13 -6.07
N VAL A 48 15.88 1.33 -6.13
CA VAL A 48 15.86 -0.05 -5.62
C VAL A 48 16.83 -0.93 -6.37
N LYS A 49 16.80 -0.89 -7.71
CA LYS A 49 17.65 -1.74 -8.56
C LYS A 49 19.14 -1.52 -8.27
N ARG A 50 19.55 -0.29 -7.97
CA ARG A 50 20.92 0.05 -7.58
C ARG A 50 21.32 -0.44 -6.19
N ASN A 51 20.36 -0.78 -5.33
CA ASN A 51 20.55 -1.15 -3.94
C ASN A 51 19.89 -2.50 -3.60
N LEU A 52 19.80 -3.44 -4.56
CA LEU A 52 19.04 -4.68 -4.42
C LEU A 52 19.46 -5.53 -3.20
N ASN A 53 20.71 -5.44 -2.76
CA ASN A 53 21.19 -6.08 -1.54
C ASN A 53 20.43 -5.68 -0.27
N ARG A 54 19.74 -4.54 -0.27
CA ARG A 54 18.87 -4.06 0.83
C ARG A 54 17.41 -4.54 0.72
N PHE A 55 17.03 -5.16 -0.39
CA PHE A 55 15.65 -5.54 -0.70
C PHE A 55 15.53 -7.04 -0.94
N PRO A 56 15.65 -7.87 0.12
CA PRO A 56 15.35 -9.29 -0.01
C PRO A 56 13.88 -9.50 -0.41
N GLU A 57 13.54 -10.68 -0.93
CA GLU A 57 12.18 -11.01 -1.39
C GLU A 57 11.12 -10.83 -0.28
N SER A 58 11.51 -11.03 0.98
CA SER A 58 10.64 -10.79 2.13
C SER A 58 10.23 -9.33 2.28
N PHE A 59 10.99 -8.39 1.72
CA PHE A 59 10.76 -6.94 1.84
C PHE A 59 10.07 -6.36 0.61
N ARG A 60 10.34 -6.94 -0.57
CA ARG A 60 9.81 -6.52 -1.86
C ARG A 60 9.64 -7.72 -2.78
N PHE A 61 8.52 -7.80 -3.49
CA PHE A 61 8.29 -8.81 -4.52
C PHE A 61 7.46 -8.24 -5.67
N GLN A 62 7.50 -8.89 -6.83
CA GLN A 62 6.67 -8.54 -7.97
C GLN A 62 5.34 -9.28 -7.87
N LEU A 63 4.23 -8.59 -8.15
CA LEU A 63 2.94 -9.25 -8.30
C LEU A 63 2.95 -10.14 -9.53
N ASN A 64 2.23 -11.26 -9.48
CA ASN A 64 1.91 -12.05 -10.67
C ASN A 64 0.69 -11.46 -11.41
N GLU A 65 0.32 -12.06 -12.54
CA GLU A 65 -0.77 -11.56 -13.38
C GLU A 65 -2.14 -11.59 -12.69
N GLU A 66 -2.44 -12.65 -11.93
CA GLU A 66 -3.69 -12.79 -11.18
C GLU A 66 -3.76 -11.78 -10.04
N GLU A 67 -2.68 -11.63 -9.27
CA GLU A 67 -2.55 -10.62 -8.21
C GLU A 67 -2.72 -9.21 -8.77
N PHE A 68 -2.14 -8.93 -9.94
CA PHE A 68 -2.28 -7.64 -10.60
C PHE A 68 -3.69 -7.40 -11.15
N LYS A 69 -4.34 -8.43 -11.68
CA LYS A 69 -5.74 -8.37 -12.10
C LYS A 69 -6.66 -8.06 -10.92
N ASN A 70 -6.42 -8.70 -9.77
CA ASN A 70 -7.14 -8.44 -8.52
C ASN A 70 -6.86 -7.02 -7.99
N LEU A 71 -5.62 -6.55 -8.08
CA LEU A 71 -5.30 -5.15 -7.76
C LEU A 71 -6.13 -4.20 -8.61
N ARG A 72 -6.19 -4.43 -9.94
CA ARG A 72 -6.95 -3.60 -10.87
C ARG A 72 -8.46 -3.67 -10.66
N SER A 73 -9.02 -4.78 -10.17
CA SER A 73 -10.47 -4.86 -9.90
C SER A 73 -10.86 -4.12 -8.61
N GLN A 74 -9.95 -4.00 -7.65
CA GLN A 74 -10.15 -3.20 -6.43
C GLN A 74 -10.19 -1.70 -6.75
N PHE A 75 -9.51 -1.26 -7.81
CA PHE A 75 -9.65 0.08 -8.36
C PHE A 75 -10.75 0.10 -9.41
N ALA A 76 -11.80 0.90 -9.24
CA ALA A 76 -12.81 1.15 -10.28
C ALA A 76 -12.25 1.97 -11.48
N THR A 77 -10.99 1.78 -11.86
CA THR A 77 -10.39 2.35 -13.06
C THR A 77 -10.84 1.56 -14.28
N SER A 78 -11.85 2.12 -14.95
CA SER A 78 -12.26 1.79 -16.31
C SER A 78 -11.03 1.70 -17.24
N SER A 79 -10.83 0.50 -17.79
CA SER A 79 -10.09 0.21 -19.02
C SER A 79 -8.91 1.14 -19.39
N SER A 80 -7.78 1.01 -18.69
CA SER A 80 -6.46 1.46 -19.20
C SER A 80 -5.94 0.60 -20.37
N ASN A 81 -6.83 -0.07 -21.11
CA ASN A 81 -6.49 -0.84 -22.31
C ASN A 81 -6.59 -0.01 -23.60
N LYS A 82 -7.03 1.26 -23.55
CA LYS A 82 -7.22 2.02 -24.80
C LYS A 82 -5.91 2.54 -25.41
N HIS A 83 -4.91 2.96 -24.62
CA HIS A 83 -3.56 3.24 -25.13
C HIS A 83 -2.52 3.15 -23.99
N GLY A 84 -1.71 2.08 -23.95
CA GLY A 84 -0.44 2.09 -23.20
C GLY A 84 -0.51 1.78 -21.69
N GLY A 85 -1.33 0.81 -21.27
CA GLY A 85 -1.31 0.29 -19.89
C GLY A 85 0.11 -0.11 -19.40
N ARG A 86 0.26 -0.25 -18.09
CA ARG A 86 1.55 -0.56 -17.44
C ARG A 86 2.22 -1.78 -18.11
N ARG A 87 3.37 -1.57 -18.76
CA ARG A 87 4.10 -2.61 -19.54
C ARG A 87 4.71 -3.73 -18.68
N TYR A 88 4.85 -3.51 -17.38
CA TYR A 88 5.47 -4.45 -16.45
C TYR A 88 4.62 -4.61 -15.19
N LEU A 89 4.54 -5.83 -14.67
CA LEU A 89 3.87 -6.11 -13.41
C LEU A 89 4.45 -5.26 -12.27
N PRO A 90 3.61 -4.72 -11.38
CA PRO A 90 4.06 -3.88 -10.29
C PRO A 90 4.92 -4.61 -9.27
N TYR A 91 5.87 -3.89 -8.70
CA TYR A 91 6.48 -4.31 -7.45
C TYR A 91 5.70 -3.75 -6.28
N VAL A 92 5.63 -4.56 -5.23
CA VAL A 92 5.04 -4.20 -3.96
C VAL A 92 6.07 -4.30 -2.85
N PHE A 93 5.91 -3.47 -1.83
CA PHE A 93 6.87 -3.29 -0.77
C PHE A 93 6.16 -3.42 0.57
N THR A 94 6.71 -4.27 1.43
CA THR A 94 6.31 -4.34 2.84
C THR A 94 6.78 -3.08 3.57
N GLU A 95 6.26 -2.86 4.78
CA GLU A 95 6.76 -1.84 5.71
C GLU A 95 8.30 -1.83 5.83
N ARG A 96 8.93 -3.02 5.95
CA ARG A 96 10.39 -3.14 6.04
C ARG A 96 11.10 -2.72 4.74
N GLY A 97 10.51 -3.04 3.59
CA GLY A 97 11.01 -2.58 2.30
C GLY A 97 10.88 -1.06 2.13
N ILE A 98 9.80 -0.47 2.63
CA ILE A 98 9.61 0.98 2.63
C ILE A 98 10.61 1.66 3.58
N ALA A 99 10.88 1.07 4.75
CA ALA A 99 11.93 1.55 5.65
C ALA A 99 13.32 1.47 5.01
N MET A 100 13.62 0.45 4.20
CA MET A 100 14.88 0.43 3.43
C MET A 100 14.94 1.54 2.39
N HIS A 101 13.80 2.00 1.88
CA HIS A 101 13.71 3.12 0.95
C HIS A 101 14.10 4.46 1.57
N SER A 102 13.78 4.69 2.85
CA SER A 102 14.15 5.94 3.54
C SER A 102 15.67 6.10 3.68
N ALA A 103 16.42 4.98 3.74
CA ALA A 103 17.87 4.99 3.73
C ALA A 103 18.48 5.27 2.34
N VAL A 104 17.70 5.09 1.27
CA VAL A 104 18.14 5.26 -0.12
C VAL A 104 17.73 6.63 -0.68
N LEU A 105 16.52 7.11 -0.36
CA LEU A 105 16.01 8.41 -0.78
C LEU A 105 16.32 9.46 0.30
N LYS A 106 17.30 10.33 0.04
CA LYS A 106 17.83 11.29 1.02
C LYS A 106 17.20 12.69 0.96
N SER A 107 15.93 12.81 0.58
CA SER A 107 15.23 14.12 0.56
C SER A 107 14.36 14.30 1.81
N ASP A 108 14.17 15.54 2.26
CA ASP A 108 13.31 15.86 3.41
C ASP A 108 11.87 15.34 3.21
N ILE A 109 11.36 15.45 1.97
CA ILE A 109 10.06 14.90 1.57
C ILE A 109 10.04 13.38 1.76
N ALA A 110 11.09 12.68 1.34
CA ALA A 110 11.15 11.23 1.49
C ALA A 110 11.22 10.79 2.96
N VAL A 111 11.93 11.54 3.79
CA VAL A 111 11.98 11.29 5.23
C VAL A 111 10.60 11.48 5.87
N GLU A 112 9.94 12.61 5.62
CA GLU A 112 8.61 12.92 6.17
C GLU A 112 7.56 11.87 5.75
N VAL A 113 7.52 11.54 4.45
CA VAL A 113 6.59 10.55 3.91
C VAL A 113 6.86 9.16 4.49
N SER A 114 8.12 8.78 4.64
CA SER A 114 8.48 7.49 5.25
C SER A 114 7.93 7.38 6.67
N ILE A 115 8.08 8.44 7.48
CA ILE A 115 7.54 8.49 8.86
C ILE A 115 6.02 8.32 8.85
N LYS A 116 5.31 9.05 7.98
CA LYS A 116 3.85 8.94 7.87
C LYS A 116 3.41 7.54 7.49
N ILE A 117 4.08 6.92 6.52
CA ILE A 117 3.79 5.55 6.11
C ILE A 117 3.98 4.57 7.28
N MET A 118 5.13 4.62 7.97
CA MET A 118 5.39 3.75 9.12
C MET A 118 4.31 3.91 10.21
N ASN A 119 3.91 5.14 10.52
CA ASN A 119 2.85 5.40 11.49
C ASN A 119 1.52 4.76 11.05
N SER A 120 1.15 4.86 9.77
CA SER A 120 -0.06 4.22 9.25
C SER A 120 -0.02 2.68 9.39
N PHE A 121 1.12 2.03 9.12
CA PHE A 121 1.27 0.58 9.33
C PHE A 121 1.11 0.20 10.82
N VAL A 122 1.69 1.00 11.73
CA VAL A 122 1.57 0.79 13.17
C VAL A 122 0.12 0.96 13.64
N GLU A 123 -0.56 2.01 13.21
CA GLU A 123 -1.97 2.27 13.53
C GLU A 123 -2.87 1.15 13.03
N MET A 124 -2.67 0.68 11.79
CA MET A 124 -3.44 -0.43 11.24
C MET A 124 -3.25 -1.72 12.05
N ARG A 125 -2.01 -2.05 12.45
CA ARG A 125 -1.76 -3.19 13.34
C ARG A 125 -2.47 -3.05 14.68
N LYS A 126 -2.38 -1.87 15.30
CA LYS A 126 -3.06 -1.60 16.58
C LYS A 126 -4.57 -1.79 16.44
N PHE A 127 -5.16 -1.26 15.37
CA PHE A 127 -6.58 -1.39 15.07
C PHE A 127 -7.02 -2.85 14.87
N LEU A 128 -6.25 -3.64 14.11
CA LEU A 128 -6.55 -5.06 13.90
C LEU A 128 -6.49 -5.85 15.22
N LEU A 129 -5.48 -5.58 16.05
CA LEU A 129 -5.31 -6.25 17.35
C LEU A 129 -6.40 -5.84 18.35
N SER A 130 -6.74 -4.55 18.43
CA SER A 130 -7.77 -4.06 19.37
C SER A 130 -9.18 -4.53 19.03
N ASN A 131 -9.43 -4.90 17.78
CA ASN A 131 -10.75 -5.31 17.29
C ASN A 131 -10.82 -6.79 16.90
N GLN A 132 -9.82 -7.59 17.27
CA GLN A 132 -9.72 -9.00 16.87
C GLN A 132 -10.96 -9.82 17.27
N GLU A 133 -11.50 -9.61 18.46
CA GLU A 133 -12.73 -10.29 18.92
C GLU A 133 -13.97 -9.90 18.11
N MET A 134 -14.06 -8.62 17.72
CA MET A 134 -15.15 -8.11 16.90
C MET A 134 -15.10 -8.75 15.50
N PHE A 135 -13.94 -8.80 14.86
CA PHE A 135 -13.78 -9.45 13.56
C PHE A 135 -14.10 -10.95 13.62
N ALA A 136 -13.61 -11.66 14.64
CA ALA A 136 -13.93 -13.07 14.83
C ALA A 136 -15.43 -13.34 15.04
N ARG A 137 -16.19 -12.35 15.53
CA ARG A 137 -17.65 -12.45 15.64
C ARG A 137 -18.35 -12.20 14.29
N LEU A 138 -17.87 -11.25 13.49
CA LEU A 138 -18.38 -10.97 12.14
C LEU A 138 -18.21 -12.20 11.23
N ASP A 139 -17.04 -12.82 11.21
CA ASP A 139 -16.77 -14.03 10.40
C ASP A 139 -17.77 -15.15 10.72
N ARG A 140 -18.11 -15.33 12.01
CA ARG A 140 -19.09 -16.33 12.46
C ARG A 140 -20.53 -15.99 12.07
N MET A 141 -20.84 -14.73 11.81
CA MET A 141 -22.16 -14.30 11.35
C MET A 141 -22.30 -14.42 9.83
N GLU A 142 -21.26 -14.07 9.07
CA GLU A 142 -21.24 -14.27 7.60
C GLU A 142 -21.40 -15.74 7.23
N LEU A 143 -20.72 -16.65 7.94
CA LEU A 143 -20.86 -18.09 7.73
C LEU A 143 -22.25 -18.66 8.05
N LYS A 144 -23.08 -17.95 8.83
CA LYS A 144 -24.46 -18.38 9.15
C LYS A 144 -25.49 -17.89 8.15
N GLN A 145 -25.11 -16.99 7.24
CA GLN A 145 -25.98 -16.42 6.22
C GLN A 145 -25.78 -17.06 4.84
N LEU A 146 -24.85 -18.01 4.73
CA LEU A 146 -24.66 -18.91 3.60
C LEU A 146 -25.27 -20.28 3.91
#